data_AF-A0AB35KCC4-F1
#
_entry.id   AF-A0AB35KCC4-F1
#
_cell.length_a   1.000
_cell.length_b   1.000
_cell.length_c   1.000
_cell.angle_alpha   90.00
_cell.angle_beta   90.00
_cell.angle_gamma   90.00
#
_symmetry.space_group_name_H-M   'P 1'
#
loop_
_entity.id
_entity.type
_entity.pdbx_description
1 polymer ?
#
loop_
_entity_poly.entity_id
_entity_poly.type
_entity_poly.pdbx_seq_one_letter_code
_entity_poly.pdbx_strand_id
1 'polypeptide(L)'
;MTQHLNSLGKSALLILSNTIIVLPFMIFIQIAKGTSLLALLPFLLFYTFRMTGVFFIRGIKTRINSYSLLKISLYAGLLGCLLGFMGSFYFPFYTLSGILLGVSAAWLPMSNTSVNYYLKNTHQLIKGKTLVSLLLFLALGFSFVLSPSLKYPLFFVFYGIVYLLSFQLVENLDNYKVDPNDLEKASYKYLILFALFFVCLFLLRSSRLLANSLEFDYFIFGFFFLVILYIVATNFFKNKIQRNIPRKLSYLTAINGAVGNYLFLFCSLYVAGFYGHQHLFLQFYLPYVLGIVFASKVKNLLGNNVKTYSLIGIFLGLLLIVFSPLFALGLFLTSLFKGSLNSSLTQDYESTVNIVEDKRIWVKYTIQNIGSILHQFLLMLLGSLIIMKNGLSIKTLFVITSTPIPTARSIELMKSWNLIATSLIILIIIAYLIYPKIVPLLKKSK
;
A
#
# COMPACT_ATOMS: atom_id res chain seq x y z
N MET A 1 -31.03 -3.58 -19.07
CA MET A 1 -30.81 -3.99 -17.65
C MET A 1 -29.34 -4.35 -17.38
N THR A 2 -28.69 -5.17 -18.22
CA THR A 2 -27.27 -5.56 -18.13
C THR A 2 -26.27 -4.40 -18.09
N GLN A 3 -26.43 -3.36 -18.92
CA GLN A 3 -25.54 -2.18 -18.89
C GLN A 3 -25.62 -1.39 -17.57
N HIS A 4 -26.80 -1.27 -16.96
CA HIS A 4 -26.95 -0.59 -15.67
C HIS A 4 -26.31 -1.39 -14.54
N LEU A 5 -26.49 -2.71 -14.51
CA LEU A 5 -25.83 -3.60 -13.55
C LEU A 5 -24.31 -3.54 -13.70
N ASN A 6 -23.78 -3.57 -14.93
CA ASN A 6 -22.35 -3.43 -15.18
C ASN A 6 -21.80 -2.06 -14.73
N SER A 7 -22.55 -0.97 -14.95
CA SER A 7 -22.16 0.36 -14.47
C SER A 7 -22.14 0.46 -12.93
N LEU A 8 -23.06 -0.26 -12.28
CA LEU A 8 -23.15 -0.33 -10.82
C LEU A 8 -22.00 -1.14 -10.25
N GLY A 9 -21.72 -2.33 -10.80
CA GLY A 9 -20.56 -3.14 -10.43
C GLY A 9 -19.24 -2.43 -10.68
N LYS A 10 -19.14 -1.63 -11.75
CA LYS A 10 -17.96 -0.77 -11.99
C LYS A 10 -17.77 0.30 -10.92
N SER A 11 -18.87 0.88 -10.46
CA SER A 11 -18.86 1.90 -9.39
C SER A 11 -18.45 1.29 -8.05
N ALA A 12 -18.97 0.09 -7.74
CA ALA A 12 -18.59 -0.69 -6.57
C ALA A 12 -17.11 -1.07 -6.59
N LEU A 13 -16.60 -1.58 -7.72
CA LEU A 13 -15.20 -1.97 -7.89
C LEU A 13 -14.25 -0.77 -7.77
N LEU A 14 -14.68 0.42 -8.21
CA LEU A 14 -13.94 1.67 -8.03
C LEU A 14 -13.84 2.04 -6.54
N ILE A 15 -14.93 1.90 -5.78
CA ILE A 15 -14.91 2.12 -4.33
C ILE A 15 -14.02 1.10 -3.62
N LEU A 16 -14.15 -0.19 -3.91
CA LEU A 16 -13.28 -1.21 -3.35
C LEU A 16 -11.81 -0.90 -3.63
N SER A 17 -11.43 -0.72 -4.89
CA SER A 17 -10.03 -0.50 -5.27
C SER A 17 -9.37 0.70 -4.59
N ASN A 18 -10.14 1.71 -4.20
CA ASN A 18 -9.65 2.90 -3.52
C ASN A 18 -9.69 2.79 -1.98
N THR A 19 -10.58 1.96 -1.42
CA THR A 19 -10.81 1.87 0.03
C THR A 19 -10.24 0.62 0.69
N ILE A 20 -9.93 -0.43 -0.08
CA ILE A 20 -9.53 -1.77 0.38
C ILE A 20 -8.28 -1.83 1.26
N ILE A 21 -7.45 -0.80 1.18
CA ILE A 21 -6.30 -0.66 2.07
C ILE A 21 -6.70 0.12 3.33
N VAL A 22 -7.40 1.25 3.18
CA VAL A 22 -7.58 2.22 4.26
C VAL A 22 -8.68 1.78 5.24
N LEU A 23 -9.85 1.38 4.75
CA LEU A 23 -10.99 1.10 5.63
C LEU A 23 -10.81 -0.18 6.45
N PRO A 24 -10.41 -1.33 5.86
CA PRO A 24 -10.15 -2.52 6.68
C PRO A 24 -9.01 -2.30 7.67
N PHE A 25 -7.98 -1.53 7.29
CA PHE A 25 -6.91 -1.13 8.22
C PHE A 25 -7.46 -0.38 9.44
N MET A 26 -8.34 0.62 9.22
CA MET A 26 -8.97 1.39 10.29
C MET A 26 -9.85 0.55 11.21
N ILE A 27 -10.53 -0.45 10.65
CA ILE A 27 -11.40 -1.34 11.43
C ILE A 27 -10.56 -2.34 12.23
N PHE A 28 -9.60 -3.02 11.59
CA PHE A 28 -8.77 -4.01 12.28
C PHE A 28 -7.89 -3.39 13.37
N ILE A 29 -7.36 -2.18 13.19
CA ILE A 29 -6.61 -1.50 14.26
C ILE A 29 -7.52 -1.12 15.45
N GLN A 30 -8.80 -0.81 15.19
CA GLN A 30 -9.77 -0.53 16.25
C GLN A 30 -10.26 -1.81 16.95
N ILE A 31 -10.32 -2.94 16.24
CA ILE A 31 -10.65 -4.26 16.81
C ILE A 31 -9.49 -4.80 17.64
N ALA A 32 -8.25 -4.49 17.24
CA ALA A 32 -7.02 -4.85 17.93
C ALA A 32 -6.82 -4.07 19.25
N LYS A 33 -7.76 -4.23 20.18
CA LYS A 33 -7.69 -3.68 21.55
C LYS A 33 -7.13 -4.74 22.49
N GLY A 34 -5.91 -4.53 22.95
CA GLY A 34 -5.28 -5.39 23.95
C GLY A 34 -3.77 -5.49 23.78
N THR A 35 -3.12 -6.10 24.76
CA THR A 35 -1.67 -6.37 24.79
C THR A 35 -1.34 -7.82 24.45
N SER A 36 -2.33 -8.65 24.12
CA SER A 36 -2.10 -10.04 23.73
C SER A 36 -1.89 -10.16 22.22
N LEU A 37 -0.99 -11.06 21.81
CA LEU A 37 -0.73 -11.32 20.39
C LEU A 37 -2.02 -11.69 19.65
N LEU A 38 -2.87 -12.52 20.28
CA LEU A 38 -4.14 -12.98 19.70
C LEU A 38 -5.06 -11.81 19.34
N ALA A 39 -5.15 -10.79 20.20
CA ALA A 39 -5.97 -9.61 19.94
C ALA A 39 -5.46 -8.80 18.73
N LEU A 40 -4.15 -8.82 18.47
CA LEU A 40 -3.50 -8.05 17.40
C LEU A 40 -3.45 -8.81 16.06
N LEU A 41 -3.58 -10.14 16.08
CA LEU A 41 -3.46 -11.00 14.89
C LEU A 41 -4.30 -10.55 13.69
N PRO A 42 -5.59 -10.17 13.82
CA PRO A 42 -6.39 -9.72 12.69
C PRO A 42 -5.73 -8.59 11.90
N PHE A 43 -5.24 -7.58 12.62
CA PHE A 43 -4.57 -6.42 12.04
C PHE A 43 -3.19 -6.79 11.46
N LEU A 44 -2.40 -7.55 12.22
CA LEU A 44 -1.06 -7.98 11.80
C LEU A 44 -1.11 -8.77 10.50
N LEU A 45 -2.02 -9.76 10.41
CA LEU A 45 -2.15 -10.61 9.24
C LEU A 45 -2.74 -9.84 8.05
N PHE A 46 -3.78 -9.03 8.25
CA PHE A 46 -4.30 -8.16 7.18
C PHE A 46 -3.19 -7.34 6.54
N TYR A 47 -2.42 -6.63 7.37
CA TYR A 47 -1.35 -5.76 6.89
C TYR A 47 -0.24 -6.55 6.18
N THR A 48 0.19 -7.65 6.79
CA THR A 48 1.31 -8.45 6.27
C THR A 48 0.94 -9.08 4.93
N PHE A 49 -0.23 -9.73 4.82
CA PHE A 49 -0.71 -10.29 3.56
C PHE A 49 -0.93 -9.22 2.49
N ARG A 50 -1.46 -8.04 2.85
CA ARG A 50 -1.61 -6.92 1.91
C ARG A 50 -0.28 -6.51 1.30
N MET A 51 0.78 -6.46 2.10
CA MET A 51 2.10 -6.02 1.66
C MET A 51 2.85 -7.09 0.87
N THR A 52 2.70 -8.36 1.25
CA THR A 52 3.52 -9.44 0.71
C THR A 52 2.80 -10.32 -0.31
N GLY A 53 1.47 -10.29 -0.37
CA GLY A 53 0.66 -11.18 -1.21
C GLY A 53 0.97 -11.09 -2.72
N VAL A 54 1.49 -9.96 -3.19
CA VAL A 54 1.97 -9.81 -4.59
C VAL A 54 3.18 -10.72 -4.87
N PHE A 55 4.08 -10.91 -3.90
CA PHE A 55 5.22 -11.82 -4.07
C PHE A 55 4.77 -13.28 -4.09
N PHE A 56 3.76 -13.63 -3.29
CA PHE A 56 3.20 -14.99 -3.27
C PHE A 56 2.66 -15.38 -4.64
N ILE A 57 1.74 -14.59 -5.22
CA ILE A 57 1.13 -14.93 -6.51
C ILE A 57 2.13 -14.93 -7.66
N ARG A 58 3.19 -14.11 -7.59
CA ARG A 58 4.30 -14.11 -8.57
C ARG A 58 5.30 -15.24 -8.37
N GLY A 59 5.33 -15.84 -7.19
CA GLY A 59 6.23 -16.92 -6.85
C GLY A 59 5.71 -18.28 -7.31
N ILE A 60 4.40 -18.46 -7.36
CA ILE A 60 3.75 -19.72 -7.78
C ILE A 60 3.61 -19.75 -9.30
N LYS A 61 3.90 -20.91 -9.91
CA LYS A 61 3.60 -21.16 -11.33
C LYS A 61 2.09 -21.31 -11.46
N THR A 62 1.40 -20.25 -11.86
CA THR A 62 -0.05 -20.28 -12.05
C THR A 62 -0.40 -19.91 -13.48
N ARG A 63 -1.36 -20.65 -14.06
CA ARG A 63 -2.04 -20.27 -15.30
C ARG A 63 -3.13 -19.21 -15.04
N ILE A 64 -2.95 -18.37 -14.01
CA ILE A 64 -3.94 -17.39 -13.59
C ILE A 64 -3.61 -16.06 -14.28
N ASN A 65 -4.52 -15.61 -15.15
CA ASN A 65 -4.47 -14.27 -15.73
C ASN A 65 -5.05 -13.23 -14.75
N SER A 66 -4.92 -11.93 -15.04
CA SER A 66 -5.40 -10.87 -14.15
C SER A 66 -6.91 -10.93 -13.92
N TYR A 67 -7.70 -11.36 -14.90
CA TYR A 67 -9.14 -11.50 -14.75
C TYR A 67 -9.52 -12.60 -13.75
N SER A 68 -8.93 -13.80 -13.87
CA SER A 68 -9.10 -14.87 -12.90
C SER A 68 -8.61 -14.47 -11.51
N LEU A 69 -7.48 -13.75 -11.43
CA LEU A 69 -6.99 -13.22 -10.16
C LEU A 69 -7.95 -12.20 -9.55
N LEU A 70 -8.60 -11.35 -10.36
CA LEU A 70 -9.62 -10.42 -9.91
C LEU A 70 -10.81 -11.17 -9.30
N LYS A 71 -11.32 -12.23 -9.95
CA LYS A 71 -12.38 -13.10 -9.39
C LYS A 71 -11.96 -13.67 -8.04
N ILE A 72 -10.78 -14.29 -7.96
CA ILE A 72 -10.26 -14.87 -6.71
C ILE A 72 -10.17 -13.81 -5.61
N SER A 73 -9.69 -12.61 -5.94
CA SER A 73 -9.58 -11.51 -4.98
C SER A 73 -10.94 -11.04 -4.46
N LEU A 74 -11.98 -11.02 -5.31
CA LEU A 74 -13.34 -10.69 -4.89
C LEU A 74 -13.93 -11.79 -3.99
N TYR A 75 -13.72 -13.07 -4.31
CA TYR A 75 -14.18 -14.19 -3.46
C TYR A 75 -13.49 -14.17 -2.09
N ALA A 76 -12.17 -13.99 -2.07
CA ALA A 76 -11.43 -13.85 -0.82
C ALA A 76 -11.95 -12.66 0.00
N GLY A 77 -12.20 -11.51 -0.64
CA GLY A 77 -12.73 -10.33 0.03
C GLY A 77 -14.13 -10.53 0.61
N LEU A 78 -15.03 -11.17 -0.15
CA LEU A 78 -16.39 -11.48 0.30
C LEU A 78 -16.39 -12.47 1.47
N LEU A 79 -15.66 -13.58 1.36
CA LEU A 79 -15.50 -14.54 2.46
C LEU A 79 -14.85 -13.89 3.68
N GLY A 80 -13.88 -13.01 3.48
CA GLY A 80 -13.29 -12.20 4.53
C GLY A 80 -14.30 -11.30 5.23
N CYS A 81 -15.25 -10.71 4.50
CA CYS A 81 -16.34 -9.93 5.10
C CYS A 81 -17.30 -10.81 5.90
N LEU A 82 -17.67 -11.99 5.40
CA LEU A 82 -18.53 -12.93 6.11
C LEU A 82 -17.89 -13.39 7.44
N LEU A 83 -16.61 -13.79 7.40
CA LEU A 83 -15.87 -14.13 8.61
C LEU A 83 -15.68 -12.93 9.53
N GLY A 84 -15.53 -11.72 8.99
CA GLY A 84 -15.46 -10.49 9.79
C GLY A 84 -16.76 -10.21 10.53
N PHE A 85 -17.90 -10.40 9.88
CA PHE A 85 -19.20 -10.31 10.53
C PHE A 85 -19.32 -11.35 11.66
N MET A 86 -18.99 -12.62 11.38
CA MET A 86 -18.97 -13.70 12.38
C MET A 86 -17.98 -13.42 13.53
N GLY A 87 -16.89 -12.70 13.26
CA GLY A 87 -15.90 -12.24 14.23
C GLY A 87 -16.49 -11.43 15.38
N SER A 88 -17.59 -10.72 15.11
CA SER A 88 -18.32 -9.94 16.12
C SER A 88 -18.97 -10.83 17.19
N PHE A 89 -19.21 -12.11 16.87
CA PHE A 89 -19.74 -13.12 17.79
C PHE A 89 -18.64 -14.04 18.32
N TYR A 90 -17.63 -14.37 17.52
CA TYR A 90 -16.50 -15.22 17.90
C TYR A 90 -15.17 -14.66 17.36
N PHE A 91 -14.37 -14.09 18.26
CA PHE A 91 -13.19 -13.29 17.94
C PHE A 91 -12.18 -13.96 16.96
N PRO A 92 -11.86 -15.26 17.05
CA PRO A 92 -10.93 -15.90 16.12
C PRO A 92 -11.30 -15.76 14.63
N PHE A 93 -12.58 -15.58 14.29
CA PHE A 93 -12.97 -15.33 12.90
C PHE A 93 -12.46 -13.98 12.36
N TYR A 94 -12.19 -12.98 13.22
CA TYR A 94 -11.50 -11.77 12.78
C TYR A 94 -10.09 -12.05 12.25
N THR A 95 -9.42 -13.07 12.78
CA THR A 95 -8.07 -13.45 12.30
C THR A 95 -8.14 -13.97 10.88
N LEU A 96 -9.08 -14.88 10.60
CA LEU A 96 -9.32 -15.40 9.25
C LEU A 96 -9.81 -14.30 8.30
N SER A 97 -10.68 -13.41 8.77
CA SER A 97 -11.12 -12.22 8.04
C SER A 97 -9.92 -11.34 7.64
N GLY A 98 -9.00 -11.10 8.57
CA GLY A 98 -7.78 -10.33 8.32
C GLY A 98 -6.92 -10.94 7.22
N ILE A 99 -6.71 -12.27 7.24
CA ILE A 99 -5.97 -12.99 6.18
C ILE A 99 -6.64 -12.78 4.82
N LEU A 100 -7.94 -13.10 4.71
CA LEU A 100 -8.66 -13.09 3.44
C LEU A 100 -8.81 -11.69 2.85
N LEU A 101 -9.14 -10.68 3.69
CA LEU A 101 -9.17 -9.29 3.25
C LEU A 101 -7.78 -8.76 2.92
N GLY A 102 -6.73 -9.21 3.61
CA GLY A 102 -5.35 -8.86 3.31
C GLY A 102 -4.90 -9.39 1.94
N VAL A 103 -5.24 -10.65 1.64
CA VAL A 103 -5.02 -11.26 0.33
C VAL A 103 -5.80 -10.52 -0.77
N SER A 104 -7.08 -10.22 -0.52
CA SER A 104 -7.90 -9.43 -1.44
C SER A 104 -7.27 -8.05 -1.70
N ALA A 105 -6.83 -7.35 -0.66
CA ALA A 105 -6.19 -6.04 -0.75
C ALA A 105 -4.85 -6.05 -1.53
N ALA A 106 -4.13 -7.18 -1.52
CA ALA A 106 -2.90 -7.35 -2.29
C ALA A 106 -3.18 -7.54 -3.79
N TRP A 107 -4.22 -8.31 -4.12
CA TRP A 107 -4.45 -8.77 -5.49
C TRP A 107 -5.43 -7.88 -6.26
N LEU A 108 -6.51 -7.42 -5.62
CA LEU A 108 -7.61 -6.71 -6.27
C LEU A 108 -7.17 -5.40 -6.95
N PRO A 109 -6.41 -4.47 -6.31
CA PRO A 109 -6.03 -3.23 -6.99
C PRO A 109 -5.16 -3.48 -8.21
N MET A 110 -4.26 -4.45 -8.12
CA MET A 110 -3.34 -4.82 -9.19
C MET A 110 -4.08 -5.46 -10.37
N SER A 111 -4.89 -6.49 -10.11
CA SER A 111 -5.67 -7.18 -11.15
C SER A 111 -6.72 -6.28 -11.80
N ASN A 112 -7.42 -5.47 -11.00
CA ASN A 112 -8.40 -4.49 -11.50
C ASN A 112 -7.72 -3.45 -12.40
N THR A 113 -6.51 -2.98 -12.07
CA THR A 113 -5.79 -2.05 -12.95
C THR A 113 -5.41 -2.69 -14.29
N SER A 114 -4.90 -3.94 -14.30
CA SER A 114 -4.60 -4.65 -15.55
C SER A 114 -5.85 -4.82 -16.42
N VAL A 115 -6.95 -5.32 -15.84
CA VAL A 115 -8.21 -5.56 -16.58
C VAL A 115 -8.77 -4.25 -17.13
N ASN A 116 -8.74 -3.16 -16.37
CA ASN A 116 -9.23 -1.87 -16.84
C ASN A 116 -8.38 -1.26 -17.96
N TYR A 117 -7.06 -1.48 -17.94
CA TYR A 117 -6.20 -1.03 -19.03
C TYR A 117 -6.44 -1.85 -20.30
N TYR A 118 -6.55 -3.17 -20.19
CA TYR A 118 -6.94 -4.03 -21.30
C TYR A 118 -8.26 -3.57 -21.93
N LEU A 119 -9.32 -3.39 -21.11
CA LEU A 119 -10.62 -2.90 -21.58
C LEU A 119 -10.55 -1.49 -22.18
N LYS A 120 -9.63 -0.64 -21.71
CA LYS A 120 -9.39 0.67 -22.31
C LYS A 120 -8.78 0.54 -23.71
N ASN A 121 -7.76 -0.30 -23.86
CA ASN A 121 -7.06 -0.51 -25.14
C ASN A 121 -7.98 -1.17 -26.18
N THR A 122 -8.86 -2.08 -25.75
CA THR A 122 -9.86 -2.73 -26.61
C THR A 122 -11.13 -1.89 -26.81
N HIS A 123 -11.18 -0.64 -26.33
CA HIS A 123 -12.34 0.27 -26.44
C HIS A 123 -13.64 -0.26 -25.80
N GLN A 124 -13.53 -1.17 -24.84
CA GLN A 124 -14.65 -1.80 -24.12
C GLN A 124 -14.79 -1.27 -22.68
N LEU A 125 -14.31 -0.05 -22.42
CA LEU A 125 -14.26 0.49 -21.07
C LEU A 125 -15.65 0.90 -20.57
N ILE A 126 -16.14 0.16 -19.59
CA ILE A 126 -17.39 0.48 -18.89
C ILE A 126 -17.14 1.63 -17.91
N LYS A 127 -17.93 2.71 -18.02
CA LYS A 127 -17.90 3.84 -17.10
C LYS A 127 -18.78 3.58 -15.87
N GLY A 128 -18.23 3.83 -14.69
CA GLY A 128 -19.02 3.85 -13.46
C GLY A 128 -19.82 5.14 -13.32
N LYS A 129 -20.85 5.12 -12.48
CA LYS A 129 -21.65 6.30 -12.11
C LYS A 129 -21.07 6.92 -10.84
N THR A 130 -20.61 8.17 -10.93
CA THR A 130 -20.00 8.91 -9.82
C THR A 130 -20.93 9.03 -8.61
N LEU A 131 -22.22 9.31 -8.84
CA LEU A 131 -23.22 9.39 -7.78
C LEU A 131 -23.36 8.08 -6.99
N VAL A 132 -23.40 6.93 -7.69
CA VAL A 132 -23.49 5.60 -7.06
C VAL A 132 -22.25 5.31 -6.23
N SER A 133 -21.06 5.63 -6.77
CA SER A 133 -19.82 5.47 -6.00
C SER A 133 -19.82 6.33 -4.72
N LEU A 134 -20.35 7.56 -4.80
CA LEU A 134 -20.44 8.46 -3.65
C LEU A 134 -21.43 7.95 -2.59
N LEU A 135 -22.60 7.44 -3.01
CA LEU A 135 -23.57 6.82 -2.11
C LEU A 135 -23.02 5.58 -1.40
N LEU A 136 -22.33 4.69 -2.13
CA LEU A 136 -21.67 3.53 -1.55
C LEU A 136 -20.58 3.94 -0.55
N PHE A 137 -19.81 4.97 -0.87
CA PHE A 137 -18.80 5.51 0.04
C PHE A 137 -19.42 6.11 1.31
N LEU A 138 -20.52 6.86 1.19
CA LEU A 138 -21.25 7.41 2.33
C LEU A 138 -21.85 6.30 3.21
N ALA A 139 -22.40 5.24 2.62
CA ALA A 139 -22.90 4.08 3.35
C ALA A 139 -21.79 3.40 4.16
N LEU A 140 -20.59 3.25 3.59
CA LEU A 140 -19.43 2.77 4.33
C LEU A 140 -19.02 3.73 5.45
N GLY A 141 -19.02 5.04 5.18
CA GLY A 141 -18.73 6.08 6.18
C GLY A 141 -19.70 6.08 7.36
N PHE A 142 -20.98 5.81 7.11
CA PHE A 142 -22.01 5.73 8.14
C PHE A 142 -21.69 4.69 9.23
N SER A 143 -21.09 3.56 8.86
CA SER A 143 -20.65 2.54 9.83
C SER A 143 -19.67 3.08 10.87
N PHE A 144 -18.90 4.13 10.54
CA PHE A 144 -17.89 4.69 11.43
C PHE A 144 -18.45 5.61 12.52
N VAL A 145 -19.68 6.11 12.37
CA VAL A 145 -20.36 7.01 13.31
C VAL A 145 -21.06 6.22 14.44
N LEU A 146 -21.34 4.94 14.19
CA LEU A 146 -22.07 4.09 15.13
C LEU A 146 -21.22 3.62 16.32
N SER A 147 -21.90 3.17 17.38
CA SER A 147 -21.29 2.56 18.56
C SER A 147 -20.48 1.30 18.18
N PRO A 148 -19.43 0.92 18.93
CA PRO A 148 -18.56 -0.21 18.57
C PRO A 148 -19.28 -1.53 18.32
N SER A 149 -20.34 -1.84 19.08
CA SER A 149 -21.13 -3.08 18.94
C SER A 149 -21.83 -3.19 17.58
N LEU A 150 -22.24 -2.07 16.98
CA LEU A 150 -22.89 -2.02 15.68
C LEU A 150 -21.91 -1.69 14.55
N LYS A 151 -20.88 -0.88 14.83
CA LYS A 151 -19.86 -0.42 13.86
C LYS A 151 -19.20 -1.58 13.13
N TYR A 152 -18.64 -2.55 13.86
CA TYR A 152 -17.88 -3.64 13.25
C TYR A 152 -18.74 -4.56 12.38
N PRO A 153 -19.86 -5.13 12.87
CA PRO A 153 -20.70 -5.98 12.02
C PRO A 153 -21.26 -5.24 10.82
N LEU A 154 -21.75 -3.99 10.98
CA LEU A 154 -22.28 -3.22 9.86
C LEU A 154 -21.22 -2.84 8.83
N PHE A 155 -19.99 -2.55 9.27
CA PHE A 155 -18.87 -2.35 8.35
C PHE A 155 -18.70 -3.56 7.44
N PHE A 156 -18.63 -4.77 8.00
CA PHE A 156 -18.44 -6.00 7.21
C PHE A 156 -19.65 -6.30 6.31
N VAL A 157 -20.88 -6.02 6.75
CA VAL A 157 -22.08 -6.17 5.93
C VAL A 157 -22.04 -5.22 4.73
N PHE A 158 -21.86 -3.92 4.96
CA PHE A 158 -21.80 -2.95 3.87
C PHE A 158 -20.64 -3.22 2.93
N TYR A 159 -19.46 -3.55 3.46
CA TYR A 159 -18.30 -3.88 2.64
C TYR A 159 -18.53 -5.15 1.81
N GLY A 160 -19.18 -6.17 2.40
CA GLY A 160 -19.61 -7.38 1.69
C GLY A 160 -20.59 -7.09 0.55
N ILE A 161 -21.55 -6.18 0.74
CA ILE A 161 -22.45 -5.73 -0.34
C ILE A 161 -21.65 -5.10 -1.48
N VAL A 162 -20.64 -4.26 -1.20
CA VAL A 162 -19.80 -3.69 -2.28
C VAL A 162 -19.03 -4.78 -3.05
N TYR A 163 -18.57 -5.85 -2.39
CA TYR A 163 -17.99 -7.02 -3.07
C TYR A 163 -19.01 -7.73 -3.96
N LEU A 164 -20.22 -8.01 -3.45
CA LEU A 164 -21.31 -8.63 -4.23
C LEU A 164 -21.67 -7.82 -5.47
N LEU A 165 -21.82 -6.50 -5.33
CA LEU A 165 -22.11 -5.63 -6.46
C LEU A 165 -20.98 -5.63 -7.50
N SER A 166 -19.73 -5.74 -7.05
CA SER A 166 -18.57 -5.80 -7.96
C SER A 166 -18.54 -7.07 -8.81
N PHE A 167 -19.07 -8.19 -8.32
CA PHE A 167 -19.19 -9.43 -9.10
C PHE A 167 -20.06 -9.28 -10.35
N GLN A 168 -21.10 -8.45 -10.29
CA GLN A 168 -21.99 -8.22 -11.44
C GLN A 168 -21.24 -7.73 -12.68
N LEU A 169 -20.18 -6.94 -12.50
CA LEU A 169 -19.32 -6.54 -13.61
C LEU A 169 -18.44 -7.70 -14.06
N VAL A 170 -17.79 -8.39 -13.12
CA VAL A 170 -16.76 -9.37 -13.42
C VAL A 170 -17.33 -10.63 -14.07
N GLU A 171 -18.51 -11.08 -13.69
CA GLU A 171 -19.17 -12.23 -14.31
C GLU A 171 -19.56 -11.98 -15.77
N ASN A 172 -19.91 -10.75 -16.12
CA ASN A 172 -20.35 -10.37 -17.47
C ASN A 172 -19.20 -9.94 -18.41
N LEU A 173 -17.94 -10.11 -17.98
CA LEU A 173 -16.75 -9.76 -18.78
C LEU A 173 -16.26 -10.99 -19.57
N ASP A 174 -16.95 -11.34 -20.65
CA ASP A 174 -16.57 -12.46 -21.53
C ASP A 174 -15.38 -12.15 -22.46
N ASN A 175 -14.95 -10.88 -22.51
CA ASN A 175 -14.01 -10.38 -23.52
C ASN A 175 -12.53 -10.36 -23.10
N TYR A 176 -12.19 -10.88 -21.92
CA TYR A 176 -10.80 -10.94 -21.47
C TYR A 176 -10.04 -12.10 -22.12
N LYS A 177 -9.41 -11.85 -23.27
CA LYS A 177 -8.76 -12.86 -24.12
C LYS A 177 -7.23 -12.81 -23.99
N VAL A 178 -6.72 -12.92 -22.76
CA VAL A 178 -5.29 -13.14 -22.53
C VAL A 178 -5.08 -14.62 -22.23
N ASP A 179 -4.35 -15.32 -23.10
CA ASP A 179 -4.03 -16.73 -22.93
C ASP A 179 -3.19 -16.93 -21.65
N PRO A 180 -3.66 -17.76 -20.70
CA PRO A 180 -2.89 -18.09 -19.51
C PRO A 180 -1.63 -18.94 -19.78
N ASN A 181 -1.48 -19.53 -20.96
CA ASN A 181 -0.32 -20.37 -21.32
C ASN A 181 0.94 -19.58 -21.69
N ASP A 182 0.80 -18.32 -22.08
CA ASP A 182 1.94 -17.40 -22.30
C ASP A 182 2.55 -16.89 -20.98
N LEU A 183 2.03 -17.36 -19.84
CA LEU A 183 2.43 -16.90 -18.52
C LEU A 183 3.68 -17.65 -18.01
N GLU A 184 4.57 -16.82 -17.51
CA GLU A 184 5.97 -17.07 -17.19
C GLU A 184 6.28 -18.30 -16.32
N LYS A 185 7.50 -18.85 -16.48
CA LYS A 185 8.07 -19.86 -15.57
C LYS A 185 8.09 -19.32 -14.13
N ALA A 186 7.67 -20.14 -13.15
CA ALA A 186 7.75 -19.78 -11.73
C ALA A 186 9.12 -19.23 -11.34
N SER A 187 9.09 -18.24 -10.43
CA SER A 187 10.28 -17.73 -9.79
C SER A 187 10.16 -17.94 -8.29
N TYR A 188 10.65 -19.09 -7.83
CA TYR A 188 10.73 -19.47 -6.41
C TYR A 188 11.37 -18.37 -5.53
N LYS A 189 12.15 -17.47 -6.13
CA LYS A 189 12.70 -16.28 -5.45
C LYS A 189 11.64 -15.36 -4.87
N TYR A 190 10.50 -15.19 -5.54
CA TYR A 190 9.41 -14.40 -4.98
C TYR A 190 8.69 -15.11 -3.83
N LEU A 191 8.71 -16.44 -3.78
CA LEU A 191 8.25 -17.18 -2.58
C LEU A 191 9.20 -16.99 -1.41
N ILE A 192 10.52 -16.99 -1.66
CA ILE A 192 11.52 -16.68 -0.63
C ILE A 192 11.33 -15.24 -0.14
N LEU A 193 11.19 -14.27 -1.05
CA LEU A 193 10.92 -12.87 -0.68
C LEU A 193 9.59 -12.71 0.06
N PHE A 194 8.55 -13.45 -0.35
CA PHE A 194 7.28 -13.51 0.37
C PHE A 194 7.51 -13.94 1.81
N ALA A 195 8.12 -15.11 2.04
CA ALA A 195 8.35 -15.64 3.38
C ALA A 195 9.20 -14.69 4.24
N LEU A 196 10.32 -14.18 3.70
CA LEU A 196 11.22 -13.29 4.43
C LEU A 196 10.57 -11.95 4.79
N PHE A 197 9.95 -11.27 3.82
CA PHE A 197 9.25 -10.02 4.10
C PHE A 197 8.03 -10.24 5.00
N PHE A 198 7.36 -11.39 4.90
CA PHE A 198 6.24 -11.73 5.76
C PHE A 198 6.70 -11.80 7.21
N VAL A 199 7.73 -12.61 7.50
CA VAL A 199 8.27 -12.76 8.86
C VAL A 199 8.79 -11.42 9.38
N CYS A 200 9.58 -10.68 8.59
CA CYS A 200 10.14 -9.40 9.04
C CYS A 200 9.06 -8.34 9.31
N LEU A 201 8.05 -8.22 8.44
CA LEU A 201 6.94 -7.28 8.67
C LEU A 201 6.08 -7.70 9.85
N PHE A 202 5.84 -9.00 10.01
CA PHE A 202 5.09 -9.54 11.14
C PHE A 202 5.80 -9.19 12.45
N LEU A 203 7.08 -9.54 12.59
CA LEU A 203 7.90 -9.23 13.76
C LEU A 203 7.98 -7.74 14.05
N LEU A 204 8.21 -6.91 13.03
CA LEU A 204 8.28 -5.45 13.21
C LEU A 204 6.96 -4.87 13.75
N ARG A 205 5.83 -5.39 13.27
CA ARG A 205 4.52 -4.88 13.65
C ARG A 205 4.08 -5.42 15.00
N SER A 206 4.33 -6.69 15.27
CA SER A 206 4.04 -7.31 16.57
C SER A 206 4.89 -6.66 17.65
N SER A 207 6.19 -6.44 17.41
CA SER A 207 7.09 -5.80 18.37
C SER A 207 6.61 -4.40 18.77
N ARG A 208 6.15 -3.61 17.79
CA ARG A 208 5.65 -2.26 18.04
C ARG A 208 4.34 -2.27 18.83
N LEU A 209 3.40 -3.15 18.48
CA LEU A 209 2.08 -3.18 19.11
C LEU A 209 2.11 -3.84 20.50
N LEU A 210 2.99 -4.81 20.71
CA LEU A 210 3.21 -5.49 22.00
C LEU A 210 4.23 -4.75 22.89
N ALA A 211 4.87 -3.71 22.37
CA ALA A 211 6.01 -3.05 22.99
C ALA A 211 7.13 -4.05 23.41
N ASN A 212 7.35 -5.08 22.58
CA ASN A 212 8.30 -6.16 22.84
C ASN A 212 9.65 -5.86 22.15
N SER A 213 10.70 -5.63 22.95
CA SER A 213 12.04 -5.37 22.42
C SER A 213 12.69 -6.59 21.77
N LEU A 214 12.43 -7.81 22.27
CA LEU A 214 13.03 -9.03 21.72
C LEU A 214 12.56 -9.30 20.28
N GLU A 215 11.26 -9.16 20.02
CA GLU A 215 10.71 -9.29 18.67
C GLU A 215 11.28 -8.22 17.72
N PHE A 216 11.58 -7.03 18.23
CA PHE A 216 12.20 -5.97 17.46
C PHE A 216 13.66 -6.26 17.13
N ASP A 217 14.42 -6.83 18.08
CA ASP A 217 15.80 -7.25 17.85
C ASP A 217 15.85 -8.35 16.77
N TYR A 218 14.96 -9.35 16.85
CA TYR A 218 14.81 -10.35 15.80
C TYR A 218 14.43 -9.74 14.44
N PHE A 219 13.58 -8.72 14.43
CA PHE A 219 13.30 -7.96 13.22
C PHE A 219 14.57 -7.29 12.67
N ILE A 220 15.38 -6.63 13.49
CA ILE A 220 16.62 -5.97 13.05
C ILE A 220 17.59 -7.00 12.47
N PHE A 221 17.82 -8.12 13.15
CA PHE A 221 18.66 -9.20 12.63
C PHE A 221 18.11 -9.77 11.31
N GLY A 222 16.80 -9.99 11.23
CA GLY A 222 16.13 -10.45 10.01
C GLY A 222 16.24 -9.46 8.84
N PHE A 223 16.17 -8.15 9.12
CA PHE A 223 16.37 -7.10 8.12
C PHE A 223 17.80 -7.09 7.57
N PHE A 224 18.81 -7.13 8.44
CA PHE A 224 20.20 -7.19 7.99
C PHE A 224 20.50 -8.49 7.23
N PHE A 225 19.97 -9.61 7.68
CA PHE A 225 20.04 -10.88 6.96
C PHE A 225 19.42 -10.77 5.55
N LEU A 226 18.26 -10.13 5.42
CA LEU A 226 17.61 -9.84 4.14
C LEU A 226 18.48 -9.01 3.20
N VAL A 227 19.14 -7.97 3.72
CA VAL A 227 20.05 -7.12 2.94
C VAL A 227 21.24 -7.94 2.42
N ILE A 228 21.84 -8.77 3.27
CA ILE A 228 22.94 -9.66 2.88
C ILE A 228 22.48 -10.65 1.80
N LEU A 229 21.33 -11.31 2.01
CA LEU A 229 20.77 -12.27 1.06
C LEU A 229 20.41 -11.60 -0.28
N TYR A 230 19.92 -10.36 -0.26
CA TYR A 230 19.66 -9.57 -1.46
C TYR A 230 20.95 -9.23 -2.23
N ILE A 231 22.02 -8.82 -1.53
CA ILE A 231 23.34 -8.54 -2.14
C ILE A 231 23.91 -9.82 -2.77
N VAL A 232 23.85 -10.95 -2.07
CA VAL A 232 24.28 -12.25 -2.59
C VAL A 232 23.43 -12.65 -3.82
N ALA A 233 22.10 -12.61 -3.70
CA ALA A 233 21.20 -13.00 -4.78
C ALA A 233 21.28 -12.10 -6.03
N THR A 234 21.62 -10.81 -5.88
CA THR A 234 21.82 -9.90 -7.01
C THR A 234 23.15 -10.14 -7.73
N ASN A 235 24.20 -10.55 -7.01
CA ASN A 235 25.49 -10.89 -7.58
C ASN A 235 25.48 -12.24 -8.31
N PHE A 236 24.80 -13.25 -7.77
CA PHE A 236 24.80 -14.62 -8.31
C PHE A 236 23.80 -14.87 -9.45
N PHE A 237 22.73 -14.07 -9.57
CA PHE A 237 21.66 -14.37 -10.53
C PHE A 237 21.35 -13.19 -11.47
N LYS A 238 22.21 -13.00 -12.47
CA LYS A 238 22.13 -11.88 -13.42
C LYS A 238 21.04 -11.99 -14.50
N ASN A 239 20.46 -13.15 -14.76
CA ASN A 239 19.60 -13.33 -15.94
C ASN A 239 18.21 -13.88 -15.60
N LYS A 240 17.17 -13.04 -15.64
CA LYS A 240 15.77 -13.47 -15.89
C LYS A 240 14.93 -12.35 -16.53
N ILE A 241 14.11 -12.76 -17.50
CA ILE A 241 13.21 -11.97 -18.37
C ILE A 241 12.28 -11.03 -17.56
N GLN A 242 11.85 -11.47 -16.37
CA GLN A 242 11.07 -10.71 -15.37
C GLN A 242 11.62 -9.34 -14.95
N ARG A 243 12.89 -9.06 -15.26
CA ARG A 243 13.62 -7.84 -14.87
C ARG A 243 13.99 -6.94 -16.05
N ASN A 244 13.50 -7.21 -17.26
CA ASN A 244 13.77 -6.39 -18.46
C ASN A 244 12.99 -5.07 -18.47
N ILE A 245 13.01 -4.37 -17.33
CA ILE A 245 12.44 -3.04 -17.15
C ILE A 245 13.61 -2.05 -17.13
N PRO A 246 13.49 -0.91 -17.81
CA PRO A 246 14.47 0.16 -17.71
C PRO A 246 14.76 0.51 -16.25
N ARG A 247 16.03 0.51 -15.84
CA ARG A 247 16.43 0.75 -14.44
C ARG A 247 15.81 2.04 -13.87
N LYS A 248 15.77 3.11 -14.68
CA LYS A 248 15.13 4.39 -14.32
C LYS A 248 13.66 4.21 -13.90
N LEU A 249 12.90 3.41 -14.66
CA LEU A 249 11.49 3.13 -14.39
C LEU A 249 11.31 2.30 -13.11
N SER A 250 12.19 1.30 -12.89
CA SER A 250 12.20 0.51 -11.66
C SER A 250 12.50 1.38 -10.42
N TYR A 251 13.53 2.22 -10.47
CA TYR A 251 13.87 3.13 -9.37
C TYR A 251 12.73 4.09 -9.07
N LEU A 252 12.16 4.75 -10.07
CA LEU A 252 11.05 5.69 -9.88
C LEU A 252 9.81 4.99 -9.26
N THR A 253 9.58 3.73 -9.62
CA THR A 253 8.50 2.91 -9.05
C THR A 253 8.76 2.55 -7.59
N ALA A 254 10.00 2.21 -7.23
CA ALA A 254 10.39 1.97 -5.84
C ALA A 254 10.24 3.25 -5.00
N ILE A 255 10.62 4.42 -5.54
CA ILE A 255 10.43 5.73 -4.89
C ILE A 255 8.95 6.01 -4.67
N ASN A 256 8.11 5.80 -5.68
CA ASN A 256 6.66 5.95 -5.55
C ASN A 256 6.07 5.02 -4.46
N GLY A 257 6.66 3.83 -4.29
CA GLY A 257 6.36 2.92 -3.18
C GLY A 257 6.78 3.46 -1.82
N ALA A 258 8.01 3.96 -1.69
CA ALA A 258 8.54 4.59 -0.48
C ALA A 258 7.73 5.82 -0.06
N VAL A 259 7.39 6.72 -0.99
CA VAL A 259 6.52 7.88 -0.75
C VAL A 259 5.13 7.44 -0.29
N GLY A 260 4.56 6.40 -0.92
CA GLY A 260 3.28 5.83 -0.50
C GLY A 260 3.31 5.26 0.93
N ASN A 261 4.40 4.59 1.29
CA ASN A 261 4.62 4.08 2.63
C ASN A 261 4.80 5.19 3.67
N TYR A 262 5.62 6.20 3.34
CA TYR A 262 5.80 7.39 4.15
C TYR A 262 4.46 8.07 4.43
N LEU A 263 3.69 8.36 3.36
CA LEU A 263 2.37 8.97 3.49
C LEU A 263 1.44 8.15 4.37
N PHE A 264 1.32 6.84 4.12
CA PHE A 264 0.32 6.06 4.83
C PHE A 264 0.72 5.71 6.26
N LEU A 265 1.98 5.33 6.50
CA LEU A 265 2.41 4.80 7.79
C LEU A 265 3.09 5.83 8.67
N PHE A 266 4.02 6.61 8.10
CA PHE A 266 4.75 7.57 8.90
C PHE A 266 3.83 8.74 9.27
N CYS A 267 3.10 9.31 8.29
CA CYS A 267 2.20 10.42 8.60
C CYS A 267 1.05 10.01 9.54
N SER A 268 0.53 8.79 9.45
CA SER A 268 -0.47 8.31 10.44
C SER A 268 0.12 8.18 11.85
N LEU A 269 1.35 7.66 11.96
CA LEU A 269 2.08 7.63 13.23
C LEU A 269 2.37 9.02 13.78
N TYR A 270 2.83 9.93 12.92
CA TYR A 270 3.10 11.30 13.28
C TYR A 270 1.85 12.00 13.81
N VAL A 271 0.71 11.87 13.11
CA VAL A 271 -0.53 12.48 13.58
C VAL A 271 -0.97 11.89 14.91
N ALA A 272 -0.90 10.57 15.07
CA ALA A 272 -1.22 9.91 16.32
C ALA A 272 -0.32 10.37 17.50
N GLY A 273 0.99 10.48 17.27
CA GLY A 273 1.97 10.84 18.32
C GLY A 273 2.13 12.35 18.58
N PHE A 274 1.76 13.20 17.61
CA PHE A 274 1.89 14.66 17.68
C PHE A 274 0.57 15.36 17.99
N TYR A 275 -0.49 15.09 17.21
CA TYR A 275 -1.81 15.70 17.40
C TYR A 275 -2.72 14.85 18.29
N GLY A 276 -2.49 13.54 18.35
CA GLY A 276 -3.36 12.59 19.05
C GLY A 276 -4.29 11.83 18.10
N HIS A 277 -4.79 10.68 18.58
CA HIS A 277 -5.56 9.75 17.76
C HIS A 277 -6.89 10.34 17.24
N GLN A 278 -7.47 11.29 17.98
CA GLN A 278 -8.72 11.96 17.61
C GLN A 278 -8.58 12.78 16.31
N HIS A 279 -7.37 13.26 16.01
CA HIS A 279 -7.11 14.10 14.84
C HIS A 279 -6.71 13.31 13.59
N LEU A 280 -6.60 11.97 13.66
CA LEU A 280 -6.24 11.12 12.53
C LEU A 280 -7.16 11.31 11.32
N PHE A 281 -8.45 11.53 11.54
CA PHE A 281 -9.39 11.75 10.44
C PHE A 281 -9.09 13.04 9.67
N LEU A 282 -9.07 14.17 10.37
CA LEU A 282 -8.93 15.49 9.75
C LEU A 282 -7.51 15.76 9.24
N GLN A 283 -6.48 15.40 10.00
CA GLN A 283 -5.09 15.75 9.68
C GLN A 283 -4.41 14.73 8.75
N PHE A 284 -4.94 13.50 8.66
CA PHE A 284 -4.34 12.43 7.85
C PHE A 284 -5.29 11.83 6.81
N TYR A 285 -6.37 11.16 7.23
CA TYR A 285 -7.20 10.37 6.30
C TYR A 285 -7.87 11.24 5.24
N LEU A 286 -8.48 12.36 5.64
CA LEU A 286 -9.17 13.28 4.73
C LEU A 286 -8.21 13.86 3.66
N PRO A 287 -7.10 14.54 4.01
CA PRO A 287 -6.17 15.08 3.01
C PRO A 287 -5.54 13.98 2.14
N TYR A 288 -5.25 12.80 2.71
CA TYR A 288 -4.71 11.67 1.96
C TYR A 288 -5.67 11.20 0.85
N VAL A 289 -6.93 10.92 1.21
CA VAL A 289 -7.95 10.41 0.28
C VAL A 289 -8.30 11.46 -0.78
N LEU A 290 -8.49 12.72 -0.37
CA LEU A 290 -8.75 13.81 -1.31
C LEU A 290 -7.62 13.95 -2.34
N GLY A 291 -6.36 13.88 -1.89
CA GLY A 291 -5.21 13.95 -2.79
C GLY A 291 -5.26 12.86 -3.86
N ILE A 292 -5.53 11.61 -3.48
CA ILE A 292 -5.64 10.47 -4.43
C ILE A 292 -6.77 10.69 -5.45
N VAL A 293 -7.94 11.16 -5.00
CA VAL A 293 -9.10 11.38 -5.87
C VAL A 293 -8.81 12.47 -6.90
N PHE A 294 -8.22 13.59 -6.47
CA PHE A 294 -7.91 14.71 -7.36
C PHE A 294 -6.68 14.50 -8.25
N ALA A 295 -5.83 13.51 -7.95
CA ALA A 295 -4.62 13.20 -8.73
C ALA A 295 -4.88 12.98 -10.22
N SER A 296 -6.03 12.37 -10.56
CA SER A 296 -6.43 12.13 -11.96
C SER A 296 -6.62 13.42 -12.76
N LYS A 297 -7.19 14.47 -12.16
CA LYS A 297 -7.38 15.77 -12.79
C LYS A 297 -6.05 16.49 -12.97
N VAL A 298 -5.19 16.43 -11.95
CA VAL A 298 -3.89 17.09 -11.97
C VAL A 298 -2.97 16.51 -13.03
N LYS A 299 -2.98 15.19 -13.22
CA LYS A 299 -2.22 14.55 -14.30
C LYS A 299 -2.51 15.20 -15.67
N ASN A 300 -3.77 15.45 -15.97
CA ASN A 300 -4.17 16.04 -17.25
C ASN A 300 -3.65 17.49 -17.39
N LEU A 301 -3.54 18.23 -16.28
CA LEU A 301 -2.99 19.59 -16.26
C LEU A 301 -1.46 19.63 -16.44
N LEU A 302 -0.75 18.58 -16.00
CA LEU A 302 0.72 18.52 -16.05
C LEU A 302 1.30 18.25 -17.46
N GLY A 303 0.45 17.97 -18.45
CA GLY A 303 0.86 17.79 -19.85
C GLY A 303 1.88 16.66 -20.05
N ASN A 304 2.90 16.88 -20.88
CA ASN A 304 3.86 15.84 -21.27
C ASN A 304 4.92 15.53 -20.19
N ASN A 305 5.17 16.46 -19.25
CA ASN A 305 6.24 16.35 -18.25
C ASN A 305 5.73 15.88 -16.88
N VAL A 306 4.69 15.04 -16.87
CA VAL A 306 4.01 14.56 -15.63
C VAL A 306 4.99 14.07 -14.57
N LYS A 307 6.01 13.28 -14.94
CA LYS A 307 6.95 12.67 -14.00
C LYS A 307 7.75 13.72 -13.24
N THR A 308 8.33 14.68 -13.95
CA THR A 308 9.15 15.75 -13.37
C THR A 308 8.33 16.65 -12.48
N TYR A 309 7.19 17.14 -12.97
CA TYR A 309 6.32 18.00 -12.16
C TYR A 309 5.71 17.28 -10.96
N SER A 310 5.41 15.98 -11.08
CA SER A 310 4.96 15.20 -9.94
C SER A 310 6.05 15.03 -8.88
N LEU A 311 7.31 14.86 -9.27
CA LEU A 311 8.42 14.82 -8.30
C LEU A 311 8.64 16.18 -7.62
N ILE A 312 8.54 17.28 -8.36
CA ILE A 312 8.61 18.65 -7.79
C ILE A 312 7.46 18.87 -6.81
N GLY A 313 6.23 18.48 -7.18
CA GLY A 313 5.07 18.60 -6.31
C GLY A 313 5.14 17.73 -5.06
N ILE A 314 5.68 16.51 -5.16
CA ILE A 314 6.01 15.67 -3.99
C ILE A 314 7.04 16.37 -3.11
N PHE A 315 8.11 16.90 -3.69
CA PHE A 315 9.16 17.62 -2.94
C PHE A 315 8.60 18.83 -2.18
N LEU A 316 7.79 19.67 -2.83
CA LEU A 316 7.14 20.82 -2.19
C LEU A 316 6.17 20.37 -1.09
N GLY A 317 5.39 19.33 -1.34
CA GLY A 317 4.49 18.75 -0.32
C GLY A 317 5.25 18.23 0.90
N LEU A 318 6.41 17.59 0.70
CA LEU A 318 7.28 17.13 1.78
C LEU A 318 7.86 18.29 2.61
N LEU A 319 8.28 19.38 1.97
CA LEU A 319 8.73 20.58 2.70
C LEU A 319 7.64 21.15 3.60
N LEU A 320 6.39 21.17 3.13
CA LEU A 320 5.25 21.60 3.93
C LEU A 320 4.95 20.65 5.10
N ILE A 321 5.18 19.33 4.93
CA ILE A 321 4.99 18.34 6.00
C ILE A 321 5.95 18.56 7.18
N VAL A 322 7.16 19.07 6.92
CA VAL A 322 8.12 19.42 7.99
C VAL A 322 7.55 20.50 8.90
N PHE A 323 6.79 21.44 8.34
CA PHE A 323 6.19 22.54 9.08
C PHE A 323 4.80 22.15 9.59
N SER A 324 4.71 21.78 10.88
CA SER A 324 3.50 21.20 11.49
C SER A 324 2.19 21.94 11.16
N PRO A 325 2.08 23.29 11.18
CA PRO A 325 0.84 23.98 10.83
C PRO A 325 0.33 23.68 9.41
N LEU A 326 1.23 23.37 8.47
CA LEU A 326 0.91 23.07 7.08
C LEU A 326 0.91 21.56 6.78
N PHE A 327 0.94 20.72 7.82
CA PHE A 327 1.05 19.27 7.69
C PHE A 327 -0.02 18.66 6.79
N ALA A 328 -1.30 18.94 7.05
CA ALA A 328 -2.41 18.41 6.25
C ALA A 328 -2.35 18.86 4.78
N LEU A 329 -1.95 20.11 4.54
CA LEU A 329 -1.79 20.66 3.19
C LEU A 329 -0.63 19.98 2.46
N GLY A 330 0.51 19.82 3.12
CA GLY A 330 1.67 19.09 2.58
C GLY A 330 1.34 17.64 2.29
N LEU A 331 0.56 16.99 3.15
CA LEU A 331 0.08 15.61 2.97
C LEU A 331 -0.84 15.50 1.75
N PHE A 332 -1.80 16.41 1.63
CA PHE A 332 -2.69 16.49 0.48
C PHE A 332 -1.90 16.66 -0.83
N LEU A 333 -0.98 17.62 -0.89
CA LEU A 333 -0.16 17.89 -2.08
C LEU A 333 0.71 16.68 -2.44
N THR A 334 1.40 16.09 -1.46
CA THR A 334 2.25 14.91 -1.70
C THR A 334 1.41 13.74 -2.19
N SER A 335 0.23 13.50 -1.60
CA SER A 335 -0.70 12.43 -2.03
C SER A 335 -1.20 12.64 -3.47
N LEU A 336 -1.55 13.88 -3.81
CA LEU A 336 -2.03 14.29 -5.13
C LEU A 336 -0.98 14.09 -6.24
N PHE A 337 0.25 14.58 -6.03
CA PHE A 337 1.32 14.41 -7.00
C PHE A 337 1.84 12.96 -7.05
N LYS A 338 1.87 12.25 -5.92
CA LYS A 338 2.13 10.80 -5.89
C LYS A 338 1.10 10.03 -6.72
N GLY A 339 -0.18 10.37 -6.63
CA GLY A 339 -1.23 9.75 -7.43
C GLY A 339 -1.03 9.99 -8.94
N SER A 340 -0.64 11.21 -9.31
CA SER A 340 -0.31 11.59 -10.69
C SER A 340 0.89 10.79 -11.22
N LEU A 341 1.98 10.74 -10.45
CA LEU A 341 3.16 9.93 -10.76
C LEU A 341 2.80 8.46 -10.93
N ASN A 342 2.01 7.89 -10.01
CA ASN A 342 1.58 6.50 -10.07
C ASN A 342 0.80 6.19 -11.35
N SER A 343 -0.04 7.13 -11.82
CA SER A 343 -0.81 7.00 -13.05
C SER A 343 0.07 7.08 -14.30
N SER A 344 1.09 7.94 -14.31
CA SER A 344 2.10 7.98 -15.38
C SER A 344 2.94 6.69 -15.42
N LEU A 345 3.38 6.20 -14.25
CA LEU A 345 4.09 4.92 -14.15
C LEU A 345 3.24 3.77 -14.69
N THR A 346 1.94 3.73 -14.40
CA THR A 346 1.08 2.67 -14.98
C THR A 346 1.13 2.67 -16.50
N GLN A 347 1.07 3.84 -17.14
CA GLN A 347 1.15 3.93 -18.60
C GLN A 347 2.50 3.46 -19.16
N ASP A 348 3.62 3.81 -18.49
CA ASP A 348 4.95 3.35 -18.92
C ASP A 348 5.11 1.83 -18.84
N TYR A 349 4.56 1.22 -17.78
CA TYR A 349 4.62 -0.23 -17.62
C TYR A 349 3.77 -0.92 -18.69
N GLU A 350 2.59 -0.39 -19.00
CA GLU A 350 1.73 -0.92 -20.05
C GLU A 350 2.36 -0.82 -21.44
N SER A 351 3.16 0.20 -21.74
CA SER A 351 3.85 0.34 -23.03
C SER A 351 5.11 -0.51 -23.16
N THR A 352 5.51 -1.25 -22.11
CA THR A 352 6.76 -2.04 -22.11
C THR A 352 6.59 -3.36 -22.86
N VAL A 353 7.16 -3.47 -24.06
CA VAL A 353 7.02 -4.66 -24.94
C VAL A 353 7.70 -5.91 -24.38
N ASN A 354 8.75 -5.77 -23.56
CA ASN A 354 9.57 -6.88 -23.05
C ASN A 354 8.87 -7.81 -22.05
N ILE A 355 7.65 -7.47 -21.61
CA ILE A 355 6.88 -8.22 -20.62
C ILE A 355 5.51 -8.52 -21.21
N VAL A 356 5.01 -9.72 -20.96
CA VAL A 356 3.63 -10.13 -21.29
C VAL A 356 2.63 -9.13 -20.72
N GLU A 357 1.69 -8.68 -21.54
CA GLU A 357 0.74 -7.59 -21.23
C GLU A 357 0.11 -7.73 -19.85
N ASP A 358 -0.45 -8.91 -19.56
CA ASP A 358 -1.12 -9.23 -18.28
C ASP A 358 -0.24 -9.04 -17.04
N LYS A 359 1.07 -9.19 -17.17
CA LYS A 359 2.02 -9.19 -16.04
C LYS A 359 2.73 -7.86 -15.85
N ARG A 360 2.65 -6.92 -16.79
CA ARG A 360 3.32 -5.60 -16.70
C ARG A 360 3.02 -4.89 -15.39
N ILE A 361 1.75 -4.82 -15.02
CA ILE A 361 1.28 -4.20 -13.77
C ILE A 361 1.66 -5.02 -12.54
N TRP A 362 1.68 -6.34 -12.63
CA TRP A 362 2.11 -7.20 -11.53
C TRP A 362 3.56 -6.88 -11.15
N VAL A 363 4.43 -6.66 -12.15
CA VAL A 363 5.82 -6.27 -11.90
C VAL A 363 5.91 -4.88 -11.27
N LYS A 364 5.12 -3.92 -11.75
CA LYS A 364 5.03 -2.58 -11.14
C LYS A 364 4.69 -2.66 -9.64
N TYR A 365 3.60 -3.33 -9.28
CA TYR A 365 3.17 -3.47 -7.88
C TYR A 365 4.21 -4.21 -7.03
N THR A 366 4.92 -5.17 -7.60
CA THR A 366 6.02 -5.86 -6.89
C THR A 366 7.14 -4.90 -6.53
N ILE A 367 7.63 -4.12 -7.50
CA ILE A 367 8.72 -3.16 -7.28
C ILE A 367 8.27 -2.05 -6.31
N GLN A 368 7.03 -1.60 -6.44
CA GLN A 368 6.45 -0.62 -5.55
C GLN A 368 6.34 -1.13 -4.10
N ASN A 369 5.92 -2.39 -3.90
CA ASN A 369 5.89 -3.00 -2.57
C ASN A 369 7.29 -3.23 -2.00
N ILE A 370 8.29 -3.60 -2.82
CA ILE A 370 9.70 -3.65 -2.38
C ILE A 370 10.14 -2.29 -1.84
N GLY A 371 9.93 -1.21 -2.61
CA GLY A 371 10.28 0.15 -2.18
C GLY A 371 9.55 0.57 -0.90
N SER A 372 8.26 0.22 -0.79
CA SER A 372 7.46 0.46 0.41
C SER A 372 8.02 -0.24 1.64
N ILE A 373 8.33 -1.53 1.54
CA ILE A 373 8.83 -2.36 2.65
C ILE A 373 10.23 -1.91 3.07
N LEU A 374 11.14 -1.72 2.10
CA LEU A 374 12.51 -1.27 2.40
C LEU A 374 12.52 0.10 3.08
N HIS A 375 11.69 1.03 2.61
CA HIS A 375 11.53 2.32 3.27
C HIS A 375 10.99 2.17 4.69
N GLN A 376 9.99 1.30 4.91
CA GLN A 376 9.45 1.05 6.25
C GLN A 376 10.54 0.53 7.21
N PHE A 377 11.38 -0.38 6.74
CA PHE A 377 12.48 -0.93 7.55
C PHE A 377 13.53 0.14 7.87
N LEU A 378 13.94 0.91 6.86
CA LEU A 378 14.89 2.01 7.05
C LEU A 378 14.37 3.08 8.02
N LEU A 379 13.09 3.44 7.90
CA LEU A 379 12.44 4.40 8.77
C LEU A 379 12.44 3.94 10.24
N MET A 380 12.16 2.66 10.49
CA MET A 380 12.16 2.09 11.83
C MET A 380 13.56 2.00 12.43
N LEU A 381 14.56 1.67 11.61
CA LEU A 381 15.97 1.69 12.01
C LEU A 381 16.44 3.10 12.38
N LEU A 382 16.06 4.11 11.59
CA LEU A 382 16.37 5.50 11.92
C LEU A 382 15.65 5.96 13.20
N GLY A 383 14.38 5.56 13.37
CA GLY A 383 13.61 5.82 14.59
C GLY A 383 14.26 5.23 15.84
N SER A 384 14.78 4.00 15.77
CA SER A 384 15.49 3.39 16.90
C SER A 384 16.80 4.09 17.22
N LEU A 385 17.58 4.48 16.19
CA LEU A 385 18.83 5.23 16.40
C LEU A 385 18.62 6.57 17.10
N ILE A 386 17.54 7.31 16.79
CA ILE A 386 17.20 8.58 17.46
C ILE A 386 16.94 8.35 18.94
N ILE A 387 16.15 7.32 19.26
CA ILE A 387 15.80 6.95 20.64
C ILE A 387 17.03 6.53 21.44
N MET A 388 17.90 5.72 20.84
CA MET A 388 19.14 5.27 21.46
C MET A 388 20.11 6.43 21.71
N LYS A 389 20.22 7.38 20.76
CA LYS A 389 21.03 8.60 20.95
C LYS A 389 20.57 9.43 22.14
N ASN A 390 19.28 9.43 22.43
CA ASN A 390 18.69 10.14 23.57
C ASN A 390 18.75 9.32 24.88
N GLY A 391 19.49 8.20 24.91
CA GLY A 391 19.64 7.33 26.08
C GLY A 391 18.39 6.51 26.43
N LEU A 392 17.46 6.35 25.48
CA LEU A 392 16.15 5.75 25.73
C LEU A 392 16.05 4.33 25.20
N SER A 393 15.22 3.53 25.88
CA SER A 393 14.90 2.19 25.43
C SER A 393 14.01 2.22 24.18
N ILE A 394 14.14 1.22 23.32
CA ILE A 394 13.26 1.01 22.16
C ILE A 394 11.78 0.83 22.60
N LYS A 395 11.55 0.27 23.79
CA LYS A 395 10.20 0.17 24.39
C LYS A 395 9.54 1.55 24.53
N THR A 396 10.33 2.59 24.82
CA THR A 396 9.85 3.97 24.91
C THR A 396 9.33 4.47 23.56
N LEU A 397 9.97 4.10 22.43
CA LEU A 397 9.48 4.40 21.07
C LEU A 397 8.07 3.83 20.87
N PHE A 398 7.89 2.56 21.24
CA PHE A 398 6.64 1.83 21.03
C PHE A 398 5.50 2.40 21.87
N VAL A 399 5.77 2.66 23.15
CA VAL A 399 4.80 3.30 24.05
C VAL A 399 4.38 4.66 23.50
N ILE A 400 5.34 5.52 23.17
CA ILE A 400 5.10 6.87 22.64
C ILE A 400 4.26 6.86 21.36
N THR A 401 4.51 5.90 20.46
CA THR A 401 3.75 5.78 19.20
C THR A 401 2.36 5.15 19.36
N SER A 402 2.03 4.65 20.55
CA SER A 402 0.79 3.90 20.81
C SER A 402 -0.13 4.61 21.83
N THR A 403 0.34 5.65 22.51
CA THR A 403 -0.48 6.40 23.47
C THR A 403 -1.57 7.22 22.77
N PRO A 404 -2.83 7.18 23.24
CA PRO A 404 -3.94 7.89 22.61
C PRO A 404 -3.79 9.42 22.68
N ILE A 405 -3.23 9.91 23.79
CA ILE A 405 -2.98 11.33 24.08
C ILE A 405 -1.48 11.59 23.95
N PRO A 406 -1.05 12.60 23.18
CA PRO A 406 0.34 12.94 23.02
C PRO A 406 0.91 13.57 24.31
N THR A 407 2.12 13.18 24.67
CA THR A 407 2.92 13.78 25.77
C THR A 407 3.90 14.79 25.19
N ALA A 408 4.44 15.72 26.01
CA ALA A 408 5.46 16.66 25.54
C ALA A 408 6.65 15.94 24.86
N ARG A 409 7.03 14.79 25.42
CA ARG A 409 8.07 13.92 24.88
C ARG A 409 7.68 13.25 23.56
N SER A 410 6.43 12.81 23.41
CA SER A 410 5.97 12.25 22.14
C SER A 410 6.01 13.29 21.03
N ILE A 411 5.61 14.53 21.34
CA ILE A 411 5.61 15.65 20.41
C ILE A 411 7.04 15.98 19.96
N GLU A 412 7.98 16.12 20.89
CA GLU A 412 9.38 16.38 20.59
C GLU A 412 10.00 15.27 19.72
N LEU A 413 9.75 14.01 20.09
CA LEU A 413 10.22 12.87 19.32
C LEU A 413 9.62 12.86 17.91
N MET A 414 8.31 13.08 17.78
CA MET A 414 7.65 13.12 16.47
C MET A 414 8.17 14.27 15.60
N LYS A 415 8.49 15.44 16.17
CA LYS A 415 9.14 16.54 15.43
C LYS A 415 10.50 16.11 14.87
N SER A 416 11.36 15.55 15.71
CA SER A 416 12.70 15.11 15.29
C SER A 416 12.65 13.99 14.25
N TRP A 417 11.75 13.02 14.45
CA TRP A 417 11.56 11.92 13.52
C TRP A 417 10.94 12.38 12.20
N ASN A 418 10.02 13.36 12.23
CA ASN A 418 9.44 13.94 11.02
C ASN A 418 10.48 14.61 10.14
N LEU A 419 11.40 15.38 10.74
CA LEU A 419 12.50 15.98 10.01
C LEU A 419 13.33 14.90 9.30
N ILE A 420 13.77 13.87 10.03
CA ILE A 420 14.62 12.80 9.48
C ILE A 420 13.89 11.97 8.42
N ALA A 421 12.64 11.57 8.70
CA ALA A 421 11.82 10.77 7.78
C ALA A 421 11.54 11.51 6.48
N THR A 422 11.25 12.81 6.57
CA THR A 422 11.00 13.65 5.39
C THR A 422 12.28 13.89 4.60
N SER A 423 13.37 14.23 5.28
CA SER A 423 14.70 14.41 4.66
C SER A 423 15.16 13.14 3.94
N LEU A 424 14.89 11.95 4.48
CA LEU A 424 15.19 10.68 3.82
C LEU A 424 14.51 10.57 2.44
N ILE A 425 13.19 10.82 2.36
CA ILE A 425 12.47 10.77 1.08
C ILE A 425 13.01 11.83 0.11
N ILE A 426 13.26 13.04 0.61
CA ILE A 426 13.81 14.14 -0.19
C ILE A 426 15.18 13.73 -0.78
N LEU A 427 16.08 13.17 0.03
CA LEU A 427 17.40 12.70 -0.41
C LEU A 427 17.28 11.61 -1.47
N ILE A 428 16.34 10.66 -1.31
CA ILE A 428 16.08 9.61 -2.30
C ILE A 428 15.63 10.22 -3.64
N ILE A 429 14.75 11.23 -3.61
CA ILE A 429 14.27 11.93 -4.82
C ILE A 429 15.43 12.69 -5.49
N ILE A 430 16.22 13.43 -4.71
CA ILE A 430 17.39 14.18 -5.20
C ILE A 430 18.40 13.22 -5.83
N ALA A 431 18.73 12.11 -5.15
CA ALA A 431 19.63 11.09 -5.68
C ALA A 431 19.15 10.55 -7.03
N TYR A 432 17.85 10.33 -7.20
CA TYR A 432 17.27 9.91 -8.48
C TYR A 432 17.41 10.97 -9.59
N LEU A 433 17.18 12.24 -9.27
CA LEU A 433 17.28 13.34 -10.24
C LEU A 433 18.74 13.58 -10.68
N ILE A 434 19.70 13.39 -9.78
CA ILE A 434 21.12 13.61 -10.04
C ILE A 434 21.79 12.38 -10.68
N TYR A 435 21.34 11.16 -10.37
CA TYR A 435 21.90 9.90 -10.89
C TYR A 435 22.18 9.90 -12.41
N PRO A 436 21.28 10.34 -13.31
CA PRO A 436 21.55 10.35 -14.74
C PRO A 436 22.66 11.33 -15.16
N LYS A 437 23.00 12.34 -14.34
CA LYS A 437 24.09 13.30 -14.61
C LYS A 437 25.47 12.78 -14.13
N ILE A 438 25.51 11.96 -13.08
CA ILE A 438 26.76 11.44 -12.49
C ILE A 438 27.30 10.21 -13.23
N VAL A 439 26.43 9.29 -13.68
CA VAL A 439 26.85 8.03 -14.33
C VAL A 439 27.73 8.22 -15.57
N PRO A 440 27.48 9.21 -16.45
CA PRO A 440 28.37 9.51 -17.58
C PRO A 440 29.76 10.02 -17.14
N LEU A 441 29.83 10.76 -16.02
CA LEU A 441 31.09 11.31 -15.49
C LEU A 441 31.96 10.20 -14.87
N LEU A 442 31.36 9.25 -14.13
CA LEU A 442 32.06 8.10 -13.54
C LEU A 442 32.51 7.05 -14.58
N LYS A 443 31.86 7.00 -15.75
CA LYS A 443 32.28 6.13 -16.85
C LYS A 443 33.39 6.74 -17.71
N LYS A 444 33.62 8.06 -17.63
CA LYS A 444 34.75 8.74 -18.28
C LYS A 444 36.05 8.69 -17.44
N SER A 445 35.98 8.27 -16.19
CA SER A 445 37.13 8.14 -15.28
C SER A 445 37.64 6.69 -15.13
N LYS A 446 37.23 5.81 -16.03
CA LYS A 446 37.81 4.49 -16.29
C LYS A 446 38.17 4.44 -17.76
#